data_AF-A0A6J0Y3L5-F1
#
_entry.id   AF-A0A6J0Y3L5-F1
#
_cell.length_a   1.000
_cell.length_b   1.000
_cell.length_c   1.000
_cell.angle_alpha   90.00
_cell.angle_beta   90.00
_cell.angle_gamma   90.00
#
_symmetry.space_group_name_H-M   'P 1'
#
loop_
_entity.id
_entity.type
_entity.pdbx_description
1 polymer ?
#
loop_
_entity_poly.entity_id
_entity_poly.type
_entity_poly.pdbx_seq_one_letter_code
_entity_poly.pdbx_strand_id
1 'polypeptide(L)'
;MNQTLTLGIHKKTTSMLHVEEDNRAGHTSGFCIKTNSAEGKVFINICHSPSIPPPADLTEDELLQMLEEDQAGFRIPMSLGEPHAEMDAKGQGCTAYDVAVNSDFFRRMQNSDFLRELVITIAREGLEDKYGLQLNPGEGVGPVPPGGA
;
A
#
# COMPACT_ATOMS: atom_id res chain seq x y z
N MET A 1 7.61 -9.54 15.20
CA MET A 1 7.55 -10.70 14.27
C MET A 1 6.83 -10.19 13.03
N ASN A 2 7.40 -10.38 11.84
CA ASN A 2 7.02 -9.62 10.66
C ASN A 2 5.59 -9.94 10.22
N GLN A 3 4.72 -8.92 10.16
CA GLN A 3 3.36 -9.06 9.63
C GLN A 3 3.37 -8.93 8.10
N THR A 4 2.55 -9.73 7.45
CA THR A 4 2.38 -9.74 5.99
C THR A 4 0.91 -9.80 5.71
N LEU A 5 0.32 -8.66 5.33
CA LEU A 5 -1.06 -8.62 4.85
C LEU A 5 -1.06 -9.07 3.41
N THR A 6 -2.04 -9.92 3.10
CA THR A 6 -2.17 -10.58 1.80
C THR A 6 -3.53 -10.21 1.24
N LEU A 7 -3.57 -9.23 0.32
CA LEU A 7 -4.82 -8.89 -0.37
C LEU A 7 -5.03 -9.81 -1.58
N GLY A 8 -6.23 -10.38 -1.70
CA GLY A 8 -6.65 -11.21 -2.83
C GLY A 8 -7.71 -10.48 -3.66
N ILE A 9 -7.74 -10.74 -4.97
CA ILE A 9 -8.27 -9.76 -5.94
C ILE A 9 -9.80 -9.72 -6.08
N HIS A 10 -10.65 -10.63 -5.54
CA HIS A 10 -12.11 -10.42 -5.61
C HIS A 10 -12.96 -10.94 -4.41
N LYS A 11 -13.97 -10.10 -4.10
CA LYS A 11 -15.22 -10.26 -3.31
C LYS A 11 -15.16 -10.61 -1.81
N LYS A 12 -15.23 -9.55 -1.00
CA LYS A 12 -16.05 -9.41 0.23
C LYS A 12 -15.84 -10.38 1.39
N THR A 13 -14.72 -11.10 1.44
CA THR A 13 -14.29 -11.81 2.65
C THR A 13 -12.80 -11.60 2.87
N THR A 14 -12.43 -10.39 3.29
CA THR A 14 -11.17 -10.20 4.03
C THR A 14 -11.30 -11.02 5.31
N SER A 15 -10.77 -12.23 5.28
CA SER A 15 -10.88 -13.17 6.38
C SER A 15 -9.83 -12.81 7.42
N MET A 16 -10.28 -12.17 8.51
CA MET A 16 -9.61 -12.01 9.80
C MET A 16 -8.17 -11.47 9.75
N LEU A 17 -8.10 -10.16 9.81
CA LEU A 17 -6.92 -9.39 10.19
C LEU A 17 -6.56 -9.74 11.65
N HIS A 18 -5.41 -10.39 11.86
CA HIS A 18 -4.72 -10.35 13.16
C HIS A 18 -3.67 -9.24 13.09
N VAL A 19 -3.70 -8.35 14.07
CA VAL A 19 -2.87 -7.15 14.16
C VAL A 19 -1.90 -7.32 15.34
N GLU A 20 -0.59 -7.28 15.07
CA GLU A 20 0.46 -7.19 16.11
C GLU A 20 1.51 -6.11 15.77
N GLU A 21 1.78 -5.19 16.68
CA GLU A 21 2.57 -3.96 16.51
C GLU A 21 3.90 -4.14 15.72
N ASP A 22 4.12 -3.26 14.74
CA ASP A 22 5.38 -3.17 13.98
C ASP A 22 6.23 -2.01 14.47
N ASN A 23 7.52 -2.25 14.66
CA ASN A 23 8.48 -1.22 15.05
C ASN A 23 9.02 -0.61 13.75
N ARG A 24 8.80 0.70 13.52
CA ARG A 24 9.19 1.51 12.34
C ARG A 24 10.66 1.38 11.87
N ALA A 25 11.51 0.66 12.60
CA ALA A 25 12.91 0.44 12.29
C ALA A 25 13.09 -0.54 11.11
N GLY A 26 13.37 -0.01 9.90
CA GLY A 26 13.82 -0.80 8.75
C GLY A 26 13.04 -0.60 7.45
N HIS A 27 12.14 0.38 7.40
CA HIS A 27 11.50 0.82 6.16
C HIS A 27 12.34 1.89 5.46
N THR A 28 12.41 1.81 4.14
CA THR A 28 13.02 2.83 3.27
C THR A 28 11.91 3.50 2.47
N SER A 29 11.96 4.82 2.38
CA SER A 29 10.98 5.64 1.66
C SER A 29 10.99 5.33 0.16
N GLY A 30 9.81 5.16 -0.43
CA GLY A 30 9.63 5.04 -1.86
C GLY A 30 8.97 6.27 -2.44
N PHE A 31 7.65 6.18 -2.72
CA PHE A 31 6.85 7.27 -3.28
C PHE A 31 5.60 7.51 -2.46
N CYS A 32 4.92 8.63 -2.70
CA CYS A 32 3.73 9.03 -1.98
C CYS A 32 2.55 9.19 -2.93
N ILE A 33 1.39 8.71 -2.50
CA ILE A 33 0.11 8.89 -3.18
C ILE A 33 -0.67 9.93 -2.39
N LYS A 34 -1.11 10.97 -3.08
CA LYS A 34 -2.03 11.95 -2.51
C LYS A 34 -3.46 11.54 -2.82
N THR A 35 -4.27 11.43 -1.79
CA THR A 35 -5.72 11.22 -1.90
C THR A 35 -6.44 12.06 -0.84
N ASN A 36 -7.74 11.86 -0.70
CA ASN A 36 -8.57 12.45 0.33
C ASN A 36 -9.67 11.48 0.77
N SER A 37 -10.14 11.69 1.99
CA SER A 37 -11.34 11.09 2.54
C SER A 37 -12.40 12.16 2.78
N ALA A 38 -13.55 11.78 3.34
CA ALA A 38 -14.54 12.72 3.84
C ALA A 38 -13.99 13.66 4.94
N GLU A 39 -12.92 13.25 5.63
CA GLU A 39 -12.31 13.98 6.76
C GLU A 39 -11.19 14.93 6.32
N GLY A 40 -10.69 14.80 5.09
CA GLY A 40 -9.68 15.70 4.54
C GLY A 40 -8.60 15.00 3.74
N LYS A 41 -7.43 15.64 3.64
CA LYS A 41 -6.30 15.16 2.84
C LYS A 41 -5.65 13.94 3.50
N VAL A 42 -5.39 12.93 2.68
CA VAL A 42 -4.71 11.70 3.08
C VAL A 42 -3.49 11.47 2.20
N PHE A 43 -2.38 11.10 2.81
CA PHE A 43 -1.17 10.65 2.13
C PHE A 43 -0.96 9.15 2.40
N ILE A 44 -0.60 8.41 1.36
CA ILE A 44 -0.18 7.01 1.48
C ILE A 44 1.26 6.93 1.02
N ASN A 45 2.18 6.70 1.95
CA ASN A 45 3.60 6.57 1.67
C ASN A 45 3.89 5.11 1.34
N ILE A 46 4.21 4.82 0.09
CA ILE A 46 4.70 3.50 -0.30
C ILE A 46 6.18 3.43 0.04
N CYS A 47 6.48 2.71 1.11
CA CYS A 47 7.81 2.36 1.58
C CYS A 47 8.18 0.94 1.12
N HIS A 48 9.42 0.53 1.40
CA HIS A 48 9.84 -0.83 1.16
C HIS A 48 10.82 -1.35 2.21
N SER A 49 10.84 -2.67 2.40
CA SER A 49 11.73 -3.35 3.34
C SER A 49 12.12 -4.75 2.83
N PRO A 50 13.38 -5.18 3.01
CA PRO A 50 13.77 -6.55 2.69
C PRO A 50 13.18 -7.58 3.68
N SER A 51 12.67 -7.12 4.84
CA SER A 51 12.06 -7.98 5.87
C SER A 51 10.66 -8.47 5.50
N ILE A 52 10.00 -7.82 4.54
CA ILE A 52 8.70 -8.21 4.01
C ILE A 52 8.94 -9.26 2.92
N PRO A 53 8.28 -10.43 2.96
CA PRO A 53 8.44 -11.45 1.93
C PRO A 53 7.95 -10.92 0.56
N PRO A 54 8.62 -11.27 -0.55
CA PRO A 54 8.12 -10.91 -1.88
C PRO A 54 6.82 -11.66 -2.22
N PRO A 55 5.98 -11.13 -3.12
CA PRO A 55 4.87 -11.89 -3.70
C PRO A 55 5.38 -13.08 -4.51
N ALA A 56 4.46 -13.96 -4.92
CA ALA A 56 4.79 -15.04 -5.85
C ALA A 56 5.43 -14.46 -7.13
N ASP A 57 6.45 -15.15 -7.64
CA ASP A 57 7.14 -14.73 -8.85
C ASP A 57 6.29 -15.05 -10.07
N LEU A 58 5.44 -14.08 -10.44
CA LEU A 58 4.63 -14.10 -11.65
C LEU A 58 5.11 -13.00 -12.59
N THR A 59 5.00 -13.28 -13.88
CA THR A 59 5.13 -12.29 -14.94
C THR A 59 3.91 -11.36 -14.96
N GLU A 60 4.04 -10.19 -15.61
CA GLU A 60 2.90 -9.28 -15.77
C GLU A 60 1.80 -9.88 -16.63
N ASP A 61 2.15 -10.64 -17.67
CA ASP A 61 1.19 -11.32 -18.54
C ASP A 61 0.38 -12.37 -17.77
N GLU A 62 1.04 -13.17 -16.92
CA GLU A 62 0.36 -14.14 -16.06
C GLU A 62 -0.57 -13.43 -15.06
N LEU A 63 -0.13 -12.30 -14.50
CA LEU A 63 -0.95 -11.52 -13.57
C LEU A 63 -2.17 -10.89 -14.25
N LEU A 64 -2.00 -10.35 -15.46
CA LEU A 64 -3.10 -9.84 -16.28
C LEU A 64 -4.09 -10.94 -16.62
N GLN A 65 -3.60 -12.11 -17.03
CA GLN A 65 -4.45 -13.26 -17.30
C GLN A 65 -5.24 -13.68 -16.05
N MET A 66 -4.61 -13.72 -14.88
CA MET A 66 -5.30 -14.01 -13.63
C MET A 66 -6.38 -12.96 -13.28
N LEU A 67 -6.12 -11.68 -13.57
CA LEU A 67 -7.11 -10.61 -13.40
C LEU A 67 -8.29 -10.76 -14.36
N GLU A 68 -8.03 -11.07 -15.63
CA GLU A 68 -9.07 -11.24 -16.67
C GLU A 68 -9.93 -12.48 -16.42
N GLU A 69 -9.32 -13.57 -15.95
CA GLU A 69 -9.99 -14.83 -15.65
C GLU A 69 -10.67 -14.85 -14.25
N ASP A 70 -10.63 -13.73 -13.51
CA ASP A 70 -11.13 -13.61 -12.13
C ASP A 70 -10.58 -14.72 -11.21
N GLN A 71 -9.32 -15.12 -11.41
CA GLN A 71 -8.68 -16.16 -10.63
C GLN A 71 -8.18 -15.58 -9.28
N ALA A 72 -8.82 -16.00 -8.20
CA ALA A 72 -8.33 -15.72 -6.86
C ALA A 72 -7.00 -16.45 -6.60
N GLY A 73 -5.88 -15.73 -6.53
CA GLY A 73 -4.60 -16.37 -6.25
C GLY A 73 -3.42 -15.43 -6.06
N PHE A 74 -3.36 -14.31 -6.77
CA PHE A 74 -2.26 -13.38 -6.59
C PHE A 74 -2.43 -12.55 -5.32
N ARG A 75 -1.32 -12.43 -4.60
CA ARG A 75 -1.27 -12.01 -3.20
C ARG A 75 -0.02 -11.17 -3.04
N ILE A 76 -0.21 -9.92 -2.61
CA ILE A 76 0.89 -8.98 -2.36
C ILE A 76 1.06 -8.78 -0.86
N PRO A 77 2.15 -9.32 -0.26
CA PRO A 77 2.59 -8.97 1.07
C PRO A 77 2.80 -7.48 1.26
N MET A 78 2.12 -6.88 2.23
CA MET A 78 2.40 -5.51 2.68
C MET A 78 2.17 -5.30 4.18
N SER A 79 2.86 -4.32 4.75
CA SER A 79 2.58 -3.76 6.07
C SER A 79 1.71 -2.52 5.89
N LEU A 80 0.66 -2.37 6.69
CA LEU A 80 -0.20 -1.18 6.72
C LEU A 80 0.00 -0.47 8.06
N GLY A 81 0.80 0.60 8.07
CA GLY A 81 1.10 1.40 9.25
C GLY A 81 -0.12 2.12 9.84
N GLU A 82 -0.03 2.51 11.11
CA GLU A 82 -1.07 3.30 11.80
C GLU A 82 -1.20 4.70 11.20
N PRO A 83 -2.39 5.32 11.29
CA PRO A 83 -2.55 6.72 10.91
C PRO A 83 -1.65 7.60 11.75
N HIS A 84 -0.95 8.53 11.10
CA HIS A 84 -0.18 9.55 11.79
C HIS A 84 -0.41 10.93 11.18
N ALA A 85 -0.25 11.96 12.01
CA ALA A 85 -0.50 13.34 11.60
C ALA A 85 0.74 13.95 10.96
N GLU A 86 0.56 14.50 9.77
CA GLU A 86 1.60 15.18 8.99
C GLU A 86 1.17 16.60 8.62
N MET A 87 2.15 17.43 8.26
CA MET A 87 1.88 18.75 7.68
C MET A 87 2.11 18.73 6.18
N ASP A 88 1.15 19.24 5.42
CA ASP A 88 1.34 19.46 4.00
C ASP A 88 2.27 20.67 3.72
N ALA A 89 2.62 20.89 2.45
CA ALA A 89 3.47 22.02 2.04
C ALA A 89 2.90 23.42 2.37
N LYS A 90 1.61 23.51 2.75
CA LYS A 90 0.95 24.75 3.18
C LYS A 90 0.82 24.84 4.71
N GLY A 91 1.42 23.90 5.45
CA GLY A 91 1.31 23.81 6.91
C GLY A 91 -0.06 23.33 7.40
N GLN A 92 -0.88 22.73 6.54
CA GLN A 92 -2.18 22.20 6.93
C GLN A 92 -2.02 20.76 7.40
N GLY A 93 -2.68 20.43 8.52
CA GLY A 93 -2.72 19.07 9.05
C GLY A 93 -3.38 18.11 8.07
N CYS A 94 -2.78 16.94 7.91
CA CYS A 94 -3.26 15.85 7.09
C CYS A 94 -2.96 14.51 7.74
N THR A 95 -3.63 13.46 7.30
CA THR A 95 -3.36 12.10 7.78
C THR A 95 -2.43 11.39 6.80
N ALA A 96 -1.42 10.71 7.29
CA ALA A 96 -0.54 9.87 6.50
C ALA A 96 -0.59 8.41 6.99
N TYR A 97 -0.39 7.50 6.04
CA TYR A 97 -0.25 6.06 6.29
C TYR A 97 1.01 5.58 5.60
N ASP A 98 1.83 4.80 6.30
CA ASP A 98 3.02 4.17 5.72
C ASP A 98 2.68 2.73 5.31
N VAL A 99 2.81 2.41 4.03
CA VAL A 99 2.58 1.08 3.47
C VAL A 99 3.89 0.54 2.96
N ALA A 100 4.40 -0.53 3.58
CA ALA A 100 5.66 -1.12 3.17
C ALA A 100 5.43 -2.42 2.36
N VAL A 101 6.18 -2.59 1.28
CA VAL A 101 6.25 -3.82 0.49
C VAL A 101 7.68 -4.40 0.50
N ASN A 102 7.88 -5.58 -0.07
CA ASN A 102 9.23 -6.12 -0.27
C ASN A 102 10.10 -5.19 -1.16
N SER A 103 11.37 -5.01 -0.79
CA SER A 103 12.33 -4.16 -1.53
C SER A 103 12.59 -4.57 -2.98
N ASP A 104 12.67 -5.86 -3.27
CA ASP A 104 12.92 -6.34 -4.64
C ASP A 104 11.66 -6.20 -5.50
N PHE A 105 10.50 -6.48 -4.91
CA PHE A 105 9.20 -6.21 -5.55
C PHE A 105 8.99 -4.72 -5.82
N PHE A 106 9.39 -3.84 -4.89
CA PHE A 106 9.33 -2.39 -5.07
C PHE A 106 10.16 -1.93 -6.28
N ARG A 107 11.34 -2.49 -6.51
CA ARG A 107 12.15 -2.19 -7.70
C ARG A 107 11.48 -2.64 -9.00
N ARG A 108 10.82 -3.80 -9.00
CA ARG A 108 10.04 -4.27 -10.15
C ARG A 108 8.89 -3.32 -10.46
N MET A 109 8.10 -2.98 -9.44
CA MET A 109 6.95 -2.07 -9.52
C MET A 109 7.33 -0.68 -10.07
N GLN A 110 8.50 -0.14 -9.70
CA GLN A 110 8.94 1.17 -10.19
C GLN A 110 9.11 1.22 -11.72
N ASN A 111 9.37 0.07 -12.37
CA ASN A 111 9.56 -0.03 -13.81
C ASN A 111 8.29 -0.45 -14.57
N SER A 112 7.16 -0.57 -13.87
CA SER A 112 5.90 -1.06 -14.43
C SER A 112 4.73 -0.23 -13.94
N ASP A 113 4.13 0.52 -14.86
CA ASP A 113 2.96 1.35 -14.55
C ASP A 113 1.78 0.48 -14.07
N PHE A 114 1.59 -0.69 -14.69
CA PHE A 114 0.56 -1.66 -14.30
C PHE A 114 0.75 -2.16 -12.86
N LEU A 115 1.94 -2.65 -12.51
CA LEU A 115 2.21 -3.12 -11.15
C LEU A 115 2.09 -2.00 -10.12
N ARG A 116 2.53 -0.79 -10.49
CA ARG A 116 2.41 0.38 -9.62
C ARG A 116 0.95 0.72 -9.32
N GLU A 117 0.10 0.83 -10.35
CA GLU A 117 -1.33 1.10 -10.17
C GLU A 117 -2.06 -0.02 -9.40
N LEU A 118 -1.69 -1.28 -9.65
CA LEU A 118 -2.23 -2.42 -8.92
C LEU A 118 -1.89 -2.32 -7.43
N VAL A 119 -0.64 -2.03 -7.08
CA VAL A 119 -0.22 -1.90 -5.67
C VAL A 119 -0.85 -0.70 -5.00
N ILE A 120 -0.98 0.44 -5.70
CA ILE A 120 -1.70 1.62 -5.20
C ILE A 120 -3.14 1.25 -4.85
N THR A 121 -3.81 0.53 -5.74
CA THR A 121 -5.21 0.09 -5.56
C THR A 121 -5.33 -0.82 -4.35
N ILE A 122 -4.49 -1.85 -4.28
CA ILE A 122 -4.45 -2.82 -3.17
C ILE A 122 -4.13 -2.13 -1.84
N ALA A 123 -3.16 -1.21 -1.81
CA ALA A 123 -2.81 -0.47 -0.59
C ALA A 123 -3.98 0.39 -0.10
N ARG A 124 -4.67 1.08 -1.02
CA ARG A 124 -5.86 1.88 -0.70
C ARG A 124 -6.97 1.02 -0.11
N GLU A 125 -7.33 -0.08 -0.79
CA GLU A 125 -8.36 -1.02 -0.33
C GLU A 125 -8.01 -1.65 1.02
N GLY A 126 -6.75 -2.03 1.22
CA GLY A 126 -6.26 -2.55 2.49
C GLY A 126 -6.40 -1.54 3.63
N LEU A 127 -6.12 -0.25 3.38
CA LEU A 127 -6.31 0.82 4.37
C LEU A 127 -7.79 1.11 4.64
N GLU A 128 -8.63 1.11 3.60
CA GLU A 128 -10.09 1.27 3.73
C GLU A 128 -10.68 0.17 4.62
N ASP A 129 -10.27 -1.07 4.41
CA ASP A 129 -10.76 -2.22 5.17
C ASP A 129 -10.20 -2.25 6.60
N LYS A 130 -8.88 -2.02 6.78
CA LYS A 130 -8.22 -2.06 8.09
C LYS A 130 -8.71 -0.95 9.03
N TYR A 131 -8.93 0.25 8.51
CA TYR A 131 -9.25 1.43 9.32
C TYR A 131 -10.68 1.96 9.11
N GLY A 132 -11.50 1.29 8.31
CA GLY A 132 -12.89 1.70 8.05
C GLY A 132 -13.00 3.02 7.29
N LEU A 133 -12.03 3.31 6.41
CA LEU A 133 -11.95 4.57 5.66
C LEU A 133 -12.73 4.49 4.34
N GLN A 134 -13.06 5.66 3.80
CA GLN A 134 -13.45 5.80 2.39
C GLN A 134 -12.48 6.78 1.73
N LEU A 135 -11.61 6.26 0.87
CA LEU A 135 -10.57 7.00 0.17
C LEU A 135 -10.97 7.18 -1.29
N ASN A 136 -10.99 8.42 -1.76
CA ASN A 136 -11.28 8.68 -3.16
C ASN A 136 -10.16 8.11 -4.07
N PRO A 137 -10.46 7.86 -5.36
CA PRO A 137 -9.43 7.60 -6.36
C PRO A 137 -8.39 8.73 -6.32
N GLY A 138 -7.11 8.39 -6.15
CA GLY A 138 -6.04 9.33 -5.81
C GLY A 138 -5.90 10.50 -6.79
N GLU A 139 -5.46 11.65 -6.26
CA GLU A 139 -5.29 12.91 -7.03
C GLU A 139 -3.88 13.08 -7.62
N GLY A 140 -2.95 12.14 -7.37
CA GLY A 140 -1.60 12.15 -7.97
C GLY A 140 -0.53 11.40 -7.17
N VAL A 141 0.60 11.11 -7.82
CA VAL A 141 1.80 10.50 -7.24
C VAL A 141 2.90 11.56 -7.10
N GLY A 142 3.60 11.58 -5.96
CA GLY A 142 4.65 12.55 -5.65
C GLY A 142 5.69 12.02 -4.65
N PRO A 143 6.65 12.84 -4.22
CA PRO A 143 7.62 12.46 -3.20
C PRO A 143 6.98 12.33 -1.82
N VAL A 144 7.54 11.46 -0.98
CA VAL A 144 7.13 11.29 0.43
C VAL A 144 7.33 12.59 1.22
N PRO A 145 6.31 13.10 1.94
CA PRO A 145 6.44 14.29 2.77
C PRO A 145 7.47 14.07 3.90
N PRO A 146 8.11 15.16 4.39
CA PRO A 146 9.13 15.08 5.42
C PRO A 146 8.52 14.62 6.75
N GLY A 147 8.68 13.32 7.06
CA GLY A 147 8.09 12.65 8.24
C GLY A 147 7.61 11.23 7.96
N GLY A 148 7.34 10.89 6.69
CA GLY A 148 6.99 9.54 6.25
C GLY A 148 8.22 8.63 6.07
N ALA A 149 8.23 7.50 6.78
CA ALA A 149 9.09 6.33 6.57
C ALA A 149 8.61 5.16 7.45
#